data_AF-A0A817UUV0-F1
#
_entry.id   AF-A0A817UUV0-F1
#
_cell.length_a   1.000
_cell.length_b   1.000
_cell.length_c   1.000
_cell.angle_alpha   90.00
_cell.angle_beta   90.00
_cell.angle_gamma   90.00
#
_symmetry.space_group_name_H-M   'P 1'
#
loop_
_entity.id
_entity.type
_entity.pdbx_description
1 polymer ?
#
loop_
_entity_poly.entity_id
_entity_poly.type
_entity_poly.pdbx_seq_one_letter_code
_entity_poly.pdbx_strand_id
1 'polypeptide(L)'
;MAKQLEKKDSNLNTLRDNVNQLETQFEKLLEDVISKLKECSDCIKSAKQLCHEATETTTILESKLVNASNEEKEWKDIKIKLATTSIQGKVILDIGSEKYTTSVEVLTRGKGTFFTALFSKQ
;
A
#
# COMPACT_ATOMS: atom_id res chain seq x y z
N MET A 1 5.99 -8.03 86.48
CA MET A 1 5.35 -8.91 85.47
C MET A 1 4.31 -8.18 84.62
N ALA A 2 3.37 -7.40 85.18
CA ALA A 2 2.31 -6.70 84.41
C ALA A 2 2.80 -5.83 83.24
N LYS A 3 3.79 -4.95 83.44
CA LYS A 3 4.35 -4.07 82.39
C LYS A 3 4.97 -4.81 81.20
N GLN A 4 5.45 -6.04 81.40
CA GLN A 4 6.00 -6.85 80.29
C GLN A 4 4.90 -7.53 79.48
N LEU A 5 3.75 -7.85 80.09
CA LEU A 5 2.57 -8.34 79.36
C LEU A 5 1.98 -7.24 78.47
N GLU A 6 1.76 -6.03 79.01
CA GLU A 6 1.21 -4.90 78.24
C GLU A 6 2.08 -4.54 77.03
N LYS A 7 3.41 -4.54 77.18
CA LYS A 7 4.34 -4.29 76.07
C LYS A 7 4.28 -5.38 75.00
N LYS A 8 4.08 -6.63 75.41
CA LYS A 8 3.97 -7.77 74.48
C LYS A 8 2.67 -7.71 73.69
N ASP A 9 1.55 -7.37 74.35
CA ASP A 9 0.25 -7.21 73.70
C ASP A 9 0.23 -6.02 72.72
N SER A 10 0.85 -4.89 73.10
CA SER A 10 1.02 -3.75 72.20
C SER A 10 1.80 -4.11 70.93
N ASN A 11 2.91 -4.85 71.06
CA ASN A 11 3.70 -5.29 69.91
C ASN A 11 2.92 -6.26 69.01
N LEU A 12 2.08 -7.12 69.60
CA LEU A 12 1.28 -8.11 68.88
C LEU A 12 0.18 -7.43 68.06
N ASN A 13 -0.42 -6.37 68.61
CA ASN A 13 -1.40 -5.54 67.89
C ASN A 13 -0.73 -4.78 66.74
N THR A 14 0.41 -4.14 66.96
CA THR A 14 1.15 -3.47 65.87
C THR A 14 1.56 -4.43 64.75
N LEU A 15 1.99 -5.65 65.10
CA LEU A 15 2.31 -6.67 64.10
C LEU A 15 1.07 -7.08 63.30
N ARG A 16 -0.07 -7.28 63.97
CA ARG A 16 -1.36 -7.57 63.31
C ARG A 16 -1.76 -6.46 62.35
N ASP A 17 -1.66 -5.20 62.77
CA ASP A 17 -2.02 -4.06 61.93
C ASP A 17 -1.12 -3.97 60.69
N ASN A 18 0.18 -4.21 60.85
CA ASN A 18 1.13 -4.26 59.74
C ASN A 18 0.83 -5.41 58.76
N VAL A 19 0.46 -6.59 59.27
CA VAL A 19 0.08 -7.74 58.44
C VAL A 19 -1.18 -7.43 57.64
N ASN A 20 -2.21 -6.86 58.28
CA ASN A 20 -3.43 -6.46 57.59
C ASN A 20 -3.15 -5.40 56.53
N GLN A 21 -2.29 -4.42 56.83
CA GLN A 21 -1.88 -3.40 55.85
C GLN A 21 -1.15 -4.02 54.65
N LEU A 22 -0.26 -4.98 54.90
CA LEU A 22 0.47 -5.68 53.85
C LEU A 22 -0.48 -6.51 52.97
N GLU A 23 -1.47 -7.17 53.58
CA GLU A 23 -2.50 -7.93 52.87
C GLU A 23 -3.30 -7.02 51.93
N THR A 24 -3.81 -5.88 52.43
CA THR A 24 -4.52 -4.90 51.59
C THR A 24 -3.65 -4.33 50.47
N GLN A 25 -2.36 -4.08 50.72
CA GLN A 25 -1.44 -3.62 49.68
C GLN A 25 -1.22 -4.69 48.61
N PHE A 26 -1.14 -5.96 49.01
CA PHE A 26 -0.97 -7.07 48.10
C PHE A 26 -2.22 -7.31 47.25
N GLU A 27 -3.41 -7.24 47.83
CA GLU A 27 -4.68 -7.30 47.11
C GLU A 27 -4.77 -6.19 46.04
N LYS A 28 -4.46 -4.96 46.41
CA LYS A 28 -4.43 -3.83 45.47
C LYS A 28 -3.42 -4.05 44.34
N LEU A 29 -2.23 -4.55 44.67
CA LEU A 29 -1.21 -4.84 43.66
C LEU A 29 -1.69 -5.94 42.69
N LEU A 30 -2.37 -6.97 43.19
CA LEU A 30 -2.93 -8.03 42.36
C LEU A 30 -4.00 -7.47 41.41
N GLU A 31 -4.90 -6.62 41.89
CA GLU A 31 -5.90 -5.97 41.06
C GLU A 31 -5.26 -5.12 39.95
N ASP A 32 -4.25 -4.32 40.27
CA ASP A 32 -3.52 -3.50 39.31
C ASP A 32 -2.81 -4.36 38.25
N VAL A 33 -2.17 -5.46 38.67
CA VAL A 33 -1.50 -6.40 37.75
C VAL A 33 -2.51 -7.08 36.83
N ILE A 34 -3.65 -7.54 37.34
CA ILE A 34 -4.71 -8.15 36.54
C ILE A 34 -5.25 -7.15 35.52
N SER A 35 -5.50 -5.91 35.95
CA SER A 35 -5.96 -4.83 35.07
C SER A 35 -4.97 -4.56 33.93
N LYS A 36 -3.67 -4.41 34.27
CA LYS A 36 -2.62 -4.18 33.27
C LYS A 36 -2.40 -5.36 32.35
N LEU A 37 -2.50 -6.59 32.84
CA LEU A 37 -2.41 -7.77 32.00
C LEU A 37 -3.57 -7.83 30.99
N LYS A 38 -4.77 -7.42 31.41
CA LYS A 38 -5.94 -7.31 30.52
C LYS A 38 -5.72 -6.25 29.44
N GLU A 39 -5.27 -5.05 29.82
CA GLU A 39 -4.92 -3.99 28.86
C GLU A 39 -3.90 -4.49 27.82
N CYS A 40 -2.82 -5.14 28.25
CA CYS A 40 -1.81 -5.72 27.35
C CYS A 40 -2.41 -6.78 26.42
N SER A 41 -3.27 -7.66 26.92
CA SER A 41 -3.95 -8.68 26.11
C SER A 41 -4.81 -8.05 25.01
N ASP A 42 -5.53 -6.98 25.34
CA ASP A 42 -6.36 -6.27 24.37
C ASP A 42 -5.51 -5.50 23.36
N CYS A 43 -4.42 -4.86 23.78
CA CYS A 43 -3.45 -4.24 22.86
C CYS A 43 -2.84 -5.27 21.88
N ILE A 44 -2.51 -6.47 22.34
CA ILE A 44 -1.98 -7.54 21.48
C ILE A 44 -3.03 -7.97 20.44
N LYS A 45 -4.31 -8.06 20.81
CA LYS A 45 -5.39 -8.37 19.85
C LYS A 45 -5.52 -7.28 18.79
N SER A 46 -5.55 -6.01 19.21
CA SER A 46 -5.63 -4.88 18.28
C SER A 46 -4.41 -4.81 17.35
N ALA A 47 -3.21 -5.05 17.87
CA ALA A 47 -1.99 -5.09 17.05
C ALA A 47 -2.05 -6.22 16.01
N LYS A 48 -2.52 -7.42 16.38
CA LYS A 48 -2.71 -8.53 15.44
C LYS A 48 -3.70 -8.19 14.32
N GLN A 49 -4.81 -7.54 14.67
CA GLN A 49 -5.80 -7.09 13.69
C GLN A 49 -5.20 -6.08 12.71
N LEU A 50 -4.51 -5.06 13.22
CA LEU A 50 -3.85 -4.04 12.38
C LEU A 50 -2.80 -4.66 11.45
N CYS A 51 -2.00 -5.62 11.93
CA CYS A 51 -1.06 -6.34 11.09
C CYS A 51 -1.77 -7.10 9.97
N HIS A 52 -2.91 -7.73 10.24
CA HIS A 52 -3.69 -8.44 9.24
C HIS A 52 -4.21 -7.48 8.16
N GLU A 53 -4.86 -6.38 8.57
CA GLU A 53 -5.39 -5.35 7.66
C GLU A 53 -4.29 -4.69 6.82
N ALA A 54 -3.12 -4.42 7.41
CA ALA A 54 -1.97 -3.88 6.70
C ALA A 54 -1.44 -4.86 5.64
N THR A 55 -1.42 -6.17 5.95
CA THR A 55 -0.98 -7.20 5.02
C THR A 55 -1.95 -7.32 3.84
N GLU A 56 -3.26 -7.33 4.12
CA GLU A 56 -4.30 -7.37 3.08
C GLU A 56 -4.26 -6.12 2.18
N THR A 57 -4.11 -4.94 2.77
CA THR A 57 -3.99 -3.70 2.00
C THR A 57 -2.75 -3.71 1.10
N THR A 58 -1.64 -4.23 1.60
CA THR A 58 -0.38 -4.34 0.85
C THR A 58 -0.53 -5.27 -0.36
N THR A 59 -1.13 -6.46 -0.18
CA THR A 59 -1.33 -7.39 -1.30
C THR A 59 -2.27 -6.83 -2.37
N ILE A 60 -3.31 -6.09 -1.98
CA ILE A 60 -4.20 -5.39 -2.91
C ILE A 60 -3.43 -4.31 -3.71
N LEU A 61 -2.58 -3.54 -3.03
CA LEU A 61 -1.79 -2.50 -3.68
C LEU A 61 -0.75 -3.08 -4.64
N GLU A 62 -0.06 -4.16 -4.26
CA GLU A 62 0.88 -4.87 -5.13
C GLU A 62 0.18 -5.39 -6.39
N SER A 63 -1.00 -6.00 -6.25
CA SER A 63 -1.81 -6.46 -7.39
C SER A 63 -2.21 -5.31 -8.32
N LYS A 64 -2.68 -4.19 -7.75
CA LYS A 64 -3.03 -2.99 -8.54
C LYS A 64 -1.82 -2.38 -9.25
N LEU A 65 -0.64 -2.39 -8.61
CA LEU A 65 0.59 -1.89 -9.20
C LEU A 65 1.03 -2.74 -10.39
N VAL A 66 0.95 -4.06 -10.28
CA VAL A 66 1.22 -4.98 -11.39
C VAL A 66 0.27 -4.72 -12.56
N ASN A 67 -1.03 -4.56 -12.29
CA ASN A 67 -2.02 -4.27 -13.34
C ASN A 67 -1.74 -2.93 -14.03
N ALA A 68 -1.49 -1.87 -13.27
CA ALA A 68 -1.16 -0.55 -13.81
C ALA A 68 0.12 -0.58 -14.65
N SER A 69 1.13 -1.34 -14.24
CA SER A 69 2.38 -1.50 -15.00
C SER A 69 2.14 -2.25 -16.32
N ASN A 70 1.29 -3.28 -16.31
CA ASN A 70 0.89 -4.00 -17.53
C ASN A 70 0.13 -3.07 -18.49
N GLU A 71 -0.84 -2.31 -17.99
CA GLU A 71 -1.57 -1.32 -18.78
C GLU A 71 -0.62 -0.26 -19.38
N GLU A 72 0.33 0.27 -18.61
CA GLU A 72 1.32 1.22 -19.11
C GLU A 72 2.16 0.63 -20.26
N LYS A 73 2.54 -0.64 -20.15
CA LYS A 73 3.29 -1.36 -21.20
C LYS A 73 2.44 -1.52 -22.46
N GLU A 74 1.18 -1.92 -22.31
CA GLU A 74 0.24 -2.04 -23.43
C GLU A 74 0.03 -0.69 -24.13
N TRP A 75 -0.13 0.40 -23.39
CA TRP A 75 -0.25 1.75 -23.94
C TRP A 75 1.01 2.18 -24.69
N LYS A 76 2.21 1.87 -24.16
CA LYS A 76 3.47 2.12 -24.87
C LYS A 76 3.55 1.33 -26.18
N ASP A 77 3.17 0.07 -26.18
CA ASP A 77 3.15 -0.76 -27.38
C ASP A 77 2.15 -0.26 -28.42
N ILE A 78 0.95 0.15 -27.99
CA ILE A 78 -0.06 0.78 -28.86
C ILE A 78 0.48 2.08 -29.45
N LYS A 79 1.14 2.92 -28.65
CA LYS A 79 1.73 4.19 -29.11
C LYS A 79 2.80 3.94 -30.18
N ILE A 80 3.68 2.94 -29.98
CA ILE A 80 4.70 2.57 -30.98
C ILE A 80 4.01 2.08 -32.26
N LYS A 81 3.02 1.19 -32.15
CA LYS A 81 2.25 0.69 -33.29
C LYS A 81 1.60 1.84 -34.06
N LEU A 82 0.88 2.74 -33.39
CA LEU A 82 0.25 3.90 -34.00
C LEU A 82 1.25 4.84 -34.68
N ALA A 83 2.42 5.07 -34.07
CA ALA A 83 3.49 5.84 -34.72
C ALA A 83 3.97 5.17 -36.01
N THR A 84 4.16 3.85 -36.01
CA THR A 84 4.52 3.11 -37.23
C THR A 84 3.43 3.11 -38.29
N THR A 85 2.14 3.01 -37.92
CA THR A 85 1.02 3.09 -38.88
C THR A 85 0.81 4.51 -39.41
N SER A 86 1.00 5.54 -38.59
CA SER A 86 0.90 6.94 -38.99
C SER A 86 2.00 7.34 -39.98
N ILE A 87 3.19 6.74 -39.89
CA ILE A 87 4.29 6.95 -40.84
C ILE A 87 4.00 6.19 -42.16
N GLN A 88 3.29 5.07 -42.11
CA GLN A 88 2.81 4.35 -43.29
C GLN A 88 1.47 4.88 -43.81
N GLY A 89 1.35 6.21 -43.99
CA GLY A 89 0.25 6.81 -44.75
C GLY A 89 0.23 6.22 -46.16
N LYS A 90 -0.60 5.19 -46.38
CA LYS A 90 -0.78 4.56 -47.68
C LYS A 90 -1.66 5.46 -48.53
N VAL A 91 -1.20 5.78 -49.72
CA VAL A 91 -1.93 6.53 -50.74
C VAL A 91 -2.38 5.54 -51.80
N ILE A 92 -3.66 5.60 -52.16
CA ILE A 92 -4.22 4.84 -53.28
C ILE A 92 -4.36 5.82 -54.45
N LEU A 93 -3.66 5.54 -55.54
CA LEU A 93 -3.75 6.28 -56.80
C LEU A 93 -4.66 5.52 -57.77
N ASP A 94 -5.66 6.19 -58.31
CA ASP A 94 -6.49 5.67 -59.40
C ASP A 94 -5.99 6.25 -60.72
N ILE A 95 -5.47 5.39 -61.60
CA ILE A 95 -4.89 5.77 -62.89
C ILE A 95 -5.56 4.92 -63.96
N GLY A 96 -6.42 5.53 -64.77
CA GLY A 96 -7.04 4.86 -65.91
C GLY A 96 -7.95 3.69 -65.56
N SER A 97 -8.61 3.72 -64.38
CA SER A 97 -9.44 2.63 -63.81
C SER A 97 -8.65 1.50 -63.14
N GLU A 98 -7.33 1.62 -63.04
CA GLU A 98 -6.47 0.74 -62.25
C GLU A 98 -6.04 1.41 -60.95
N LYS A 99 -6.05 0.64 -59.84
CA LYS A 99 -5.71 1.15 -58.51
C LYS A 99 -4.30 0.72 -58.10
N TYR A 100 -3.47 1.70 -57.78
CA TYR A 100 -2.10 1.52 -57.32
C TYR A 100 -1.99 1.96 -55.86
N THR A 101 -1.44 1.10 -55.00
CA THR A 101 -1.21 1.44 -53.59
C THR A 101 0.27 1.73 -53.36
N THR A 102 0.57 2.88 -52.75
CA THR A 102 1.93 3.33 -52.44
C THR A 102 1.95 4.09 -51.12
N SER A 103 3.08 4.63 -50.67
CA SER A 103 3.17 5.47 -49.46
C SER A 103 3.48 6.92 -49.80
N VAL A 104 3.10 7.85 -48.91
CA VAL A 104 3.48 9.27 -49.03
C VAL A 104 5.00 9.42 -49.14
N GLU A 105 5.77 8.61 -48.40
CA GLU A 105 7.23 8.59 -48.45
C GLU A 105 7.76 8.24 -49.86
N VAL A 106 7.18 7.22 -50.52
CA VAL A 106 7.56 6.85 -51.89
C VAL A 106 7.21 7.96 -52.88
N LEU A 107 6.03 8.59 -52.72
CA LEU A 107 5.58 9.67 -53.59
C LEU A 107 6.41 10.95 -53.44
N THR A 108 7.02 11.17 -52.28
CA THR A 108 7.78 12.39 -51.98
C THR A 108 9.31 12.20 -52.05
N ARG A 109 9.79 10.98 -52.30
CA ARG A 109 11.22 10.64 -52.37
C ARG A 109 12.00 11.45 -53.41
N GLY A 110 11.38 11.75 -54.55
CA GLY A 110 11.97 12.62 -55.58
C GLY A 110 11.76 14.10 -55.25
N LYS A 111 12.81 14.92 -55.26
CA LYS A 111 12.68 16.38 -55.07
C LYS A 111 12.09 17.03 -56.33
N GLY A 112 11.19 17.99 -56.16
CA GLY A 112 10.60 18.76 -57.26
C GLY A 112 9.45 18.07 -58.01
N THR A 113 8.89 16.98 -57.47
CA THR A 113 7.73 16.31 -58.08
C THR A 113 6.42 16.97 -57.65
N PHE A 114 5.35 16.70 -58.41
CA PHE A 114 3.98 17.15 -58.08
C PHE A 114 3.59 16.75 -56.65
N PHE A 115 3.87 15.52 -56.25
CA PHE A 115 3.55 15.02 -54.91
C PHE A 115 4.38 15.71 -53.82
N THR A 116 5.66 16.01 -54.07
CA THR A 116 6.47 16.80 -53.13
C THR A 116 5.87 18.18 -52.89
N ALA A 117 5.42 18.87 -53.94
CA ALA A 117 4.76 20.17 -53.81
C ALA A 117 3.39 20.08 -53.12
N LEU A 118 2.61 19.05 -53.43
CA LEU A 118 1.27 18.80 -52.88
C LEU A 118 1.32 18.53 -51.37
N PHE A 119 2.30 17.74 -50.90
CA PHE A 119 2.45 17.38 -49.49
C PHE A 119 3.33 18.36 -48.68
N SER A 120 4.08 19.26 -49.32
CA SER A 120 4.94 20.26 -48.64
C SER A 120 4.22 21.46 -48.02
N LYS A 121 2.90 21.59 -48.24
CA LYS A 121 2.09 22.76 -47.82
C LYS A 121 1.11 22.47 -46.67
N GLN A 122 1.33 21.38 -45.92
CA GLN A 122 0.59 21.09 -44.68
C GLN A 122 1.42 21.45 -43.45
#